data_AF-A0A3M1B1Y7-F1
#
_entry.id   AF-A0A3M1B1Y7-F1
#
_cell.length_a   1.000
_cell.length_b   1.000
_cell.length_c   1.000
_cell.angle_alpha   90.00
_cell.angle_beta   90.00
_cell.angle_gamma   90.00
#
_symmetry.space_group_name_H-M   'P 1'
#
loop_
_entity.id
_entity.type
_entity.pdbx_description
1 polymer ?
#
loop_
_entity_poly.entity_id
_entity_poly.type
_entity_poly.pdbx_seq_one_letter_code
_entity_poly.pdbx_strand_id
1 'polypeptide(L)'
;MRLNLICIAIVLITGCQKGPVSVSGVMVPLELLESSHHQGFDYTGLLAKALKNDENAFKELIAFEVQNDTTVANQHAAILLTVLERLGDETFAQQLGALSQDYQKQAWEELDRALSAQGKSLRTFAPATWKVLIHKGEPVSFLGLYKADDLHGTFMQCGQEDARYVTYDETGALQRNYIRILRNPYPGQSIVAEIKGYSLPYFGSLSLPDGFRGFLVITEIVKIEAKNFRNTCIPFDLWALGNEPFWQAQVSEAEGVIEFHELGVERTLNFPYVPMVETDSAGIYASVNPETGDNIELQVLDEPCGDSMSDNKYRFKVVIKVNGKSFRGCGLTYEDLHPPKPEEEPEE
;
A
#
# COMPACT_ATOMS: atom_id res chain seq x y z
N MET A 1 35.05 -26.52 41.51
CA MET A 1 34.20 -27.32 42.41
C MET A 1 33.91 -26.51 43.67
N ARG A 2 32.79 -25.79 43.69
CA ARG A 2 32.08 -25.31 44.88
C ARG A 2 30.75 -24.72 44.41
N LEU A 3 29.69 -25.50 44.59
CA LEU A 3 28.30 -25.04 44.63
C LEU A 3 28.21 -23.94 45.68
N ASN A 4 27.56 -22.82 45.36
CA ASN A 4 26.92 -21.98 46.35
C ASN A 4 25.48 -21.73 45.91
N LEU A 5 24.59 -22.36 46.68
CA LEU A 5 23.16 -22.08 46.74
C LEU A 5 22.94 -20.60 47.07
N ILE A 6 22.10 -19.94 46.26
CA ILE A 6 21.28 -18.82 46.74
C ILE A 6 19.86 -19.10 46.24
N CYS A 7 19.13 -19.94 46.99
CA CYS A 7 17.67 -19.90 47.02
C CYS A 7 17.29 -18.73 47.95
N ILE A 8 16.87 -17.60 47.38
CA ILE A 8 16.17 -16.55 48.12
C ILE A 8 14.67 -16.83 48.03
N ALA A 9 14.05 -16.79 49.19
CA ALA A 9 12.76 -17.38 49.51
C ALA A 9 11.59 -16.44 49.18
N ILE A 10 10.77 -16.86 48.20
CA ILE A 10 9.30 -16.90 48.28
C ILE A 10 8.85 -18.15 47.49
N VAL A 11 9.11 -19.32 48.05
CA VAL A 11 8.47 -20.59 47.61
C VAL A 11 8.01 -21.30 48.87
N LEU A 12 6.80 -20.97 49.31
CA LEU A 12 5.99 -21.82 50.17
C LEU A 12 4.60 -21.90 49.53
N ILE A 13 4.54 -22.76 48.51
CA ILE A 13 3.45 -23.63 48.04
C ILE A 13 3.65 -23.80 46.52
N THR A 14 3.84 -25.06 46.10
CA THR A 14 4.15 -25.62 44.76
C THR A 14 5.61 -25.57 44.29
N GLY A 15 6.15 -26.75 43.98
CA GLY A 15 7.55 -26.96 43.57
C GLY A 15 7.85 -26.37 42.20
N CYS A 16 9.15 -26.17 41.90
CA CYS A 16 9.67 -25.76 40.59
C CYS A 16 8.94 -26.51 39.47
N GLN A 17 7.98 -25.84 38.82
CA GLN A 17 7.28 -26.40 37.67
C GLN A 17 8.28 -26.43 36.50
N LYS A 18 8.65 -27.65 36.08
CA LYS A 18 9.54 -27.89 34.93
C LYS A 18 8.75 -28.01 33.61
N GLY A 19 7.76 -27.15 33.42
CA GLY A 19 6.86 -27.25 32.27
C GLY A 19 5.92 -26.06 32.13
N PRO A 20 5.15 -26.00 31.04
CA PRO A 20 4.24 -24.90 30.78
C PRO A 20 3.15 -24.80 31.86
N VAL A 21 2.70 -23.59 32.14
CA VAL A 21 1.72 -23.30 33.21
C VAL A 21 0.38 -22.94 32.59
N SER A 22 -0.70 -23.55 33.08
CA SER A 22 -2.06 -23.20 32.66
C SER A 22 -2.63 -22.06 33.51
N VAL A 23 -2.99 -20.95 32.87
CA VAL A 23 -3.62 -19.77 33.49
C VAL A 23 -5.00 -19.58 32.90
N SER A 24 -6.06 -19.85 33.67
CA SER A 24 -7.45 -19.80 33.19
C SER A 24 -7.66 -20.57 31.88
N GLY A 25 -6.97 -21.71 31.71
CA GLY A 25 -7.04 -22.53 30.50
C GLY A 25 -6.21 -22.01 29.31
N VAL A 26 -5.37 -20.99 29.48
CA VAL A 26 -4.33 -20.59 28.51
C VAL A 26 -3.01 -21.24 28.93
N MET A 27 -2.35 -21.94 28.02
CA MET A 27 -1.05 -22.55 28.29
C MET A 27 0.06 -21.53 28.05
N VAL A 28 0.82 -21.21 29.09
CA VAL A 28 1.98 -20.32 29.03
C VAL A 28 3.26 -21.17 28.93
N PRO A 29 4.03 -21.04 27.82
CA PRO A 29 5.27 -21.80 27.62
C PRO A 29 6.34 -21.50 28.68
N LEU A 30 7.24 -22.46 28.91
CA LEU A 30 8.26 -22.35 29.95
C LEU A 30 9.28 -21.24 29.64
N GLU A 31 9.69 -21.11 28.38
CA GLU A 31 10.72 -20.14 27.96
C GLU A 31 10.25 -18.69 28.19
N LEU A 32 8.97 -18.41 27.92
CA LEU A 32 8.33 -17.13 28.24
C LEU A 32 8.26 -16.86 29.75
N LEU A 33 8.02 -17.89 30.56
CA LEU A 33 8.01 -17.77 32.02
C LEU A 33 9.41 -17.53 32.59
N GLU A 34 10.42 -18.22 32.06
CA GLU A 34 11.81 -18.01 32.46
C GLU A 34 12.27 -16.59 32.10
N SER A 35 11.98 -16.14 30.87
CA SER A 35 12.31 -14.78 30.41
C SER A 35 11.62 -13.70 31.25
N SER A 36 10.31 -13.83 31.48
CA SER A 36 9.57 -12.85 32.30
C SER A 36 10.04 -12.83 33.75
N HIS A 37 10.33 -13.98 34.35
CA HIS A 37 10.87 -14.06 35.71
C HIS A 37 12.26 -13.42 35.82
N HIS A 38 13.13 -13.59 34.83
CA HIS A 38 14.43 -12.90 34.78
C HIS A 38 14.31 -11.38 34.75
N GLN A 39 13.22 -10.86 34.18
CA GLN A 39 12.89 -9.43 34.14
C GLN A 39 12.10 -8.95 35.38
N GLY A 40 11.79 -9.84 36.33
CA GLY A 40 10.95 -9.52 37.49
C GLY A 40 9.49 -9.27 37.13
N PHE A 41 9.02 -9.76 35.98
CA PHE A 41 7.69 -9.53 35.45
C PHE A 41 6.73 -10.67 35.85
N ASP A 42 5.63 -10.36 36.55
CA ASP A 42 4.61 -11.35 36.95
C ASP A 42 3.67 -11.69 35.79
N TYR A 43 4.19 -12.43 34.81
CA TYR A 43 3.46 -12.74 33.58
C TYR A 43 2.15 -13.49 33.85
N THR A 44 2.19 -14.53 34.69
CA THR A 44 1.01 -15.35 34.97
C THR A 44 -0.06 -14.62 35.77
N GLY A 45 0.33 -13.79 36.75
CA GLY A 45 -0.60 -12.98 37.53
C GLY A 45 -1.27 -11.91 36.68
N LEU A 46 -0.49 -11.23 35.83
CA LEU A 46 -1.00 -10.24 34.88
C LEU A 46 -1.95 -10.87 33.86
N LEU A 47 -1.59 -12.01 33.27
CA LEU A 47 -2.47 -12.75 32.36
C LEU A 47 -3.79 -13.17 33.04
N ALA A 48 -3.73 -13.68 34.27
CA ALA A 48 -4.92 -14.12 35.01
C ALA A 48 -5.89 -12.95 35.28
N LYS A 49 -5.35 -11.76 35.56
CA LYS A 49 -6.13 -10.53 35.78
C LYS A 49 -6.65 -9.94 34.48
N ALA A 50 -5.82 -9.90 33.43
CA ALA A 50 -6.21 -9.43 32.10
C ALA A 50 -7.39 -10.24 31.55
N LEU A 51 -7.36 -11.58 31.67
CA LEU A 51 -8.48 -12.46 31.29
C LEU A 51 -9.77 -12.27 32.12
N LYS A 52 -9.72 -11.45 33.18
CA LYS A 52 -10.87 -11.03 34.00
C LYS A 52 -11.23 -9.54 33.78
N ASN A 53 -10.79 -8.96 32.67
CA ASN A 53 -11.00 -7.55 32.30
C ASN A 53 -10.33 -6.54 33.25
N ASP A 54 -9.21 -6.89 33.90
CA ASP A 54 -8.38 -5.90 34.59
C ASP A 54 -7.56 -5.10 33.56
N GLU A 55 -7.95 -3.84 33.35
CA GLU A 55 -7.36 -2.96 32.34
C GLU A 55 -5.88 -2.69 32.57
N ASN A 56 -5.45 -2.48 33.82
CA ASN A 56 -4.05 -2.17 34.12
C ASN A 56 -3.18 -3.40 33.92
N ALA A 57 -3.65 -4.57 34.39
CA ALA A 57 -2.92 -5.81 34.17
C ALA A 57 -2.79 -6.14 32.69
N PHE A 58 -3.80 -5.83 31.89
CA PHE A 58 -3.77 -6.06 30.45
C PHE A 58 -2.82 -5.10 29.74
N LYS A 59 -2.80 -3.81 30.09
CA LYS A 59 -1.82 -2.85 29.55
C LYS A 59 -0.38 -3.29 29.84
N GLU A 60 -0.09 -3.69 31.08
CA GLU A 60 1.22 -4.21 31.47
C GLU A 60 1.57 -5.49 30.70
N LEU A 61 0.60 -6.38 30.50
CA LEU A 61 0.78 -7.59 29.71
C LEU A 61 1.14 -7.29 28.25
N ILE A 62 0.44 -6.35 27.58
CA ILE A 62 0.74 -5.93 26.20
C ILE A 62 2.13 -5.27 26.12
N ALA A 63 2.51 -4.52 27.14
CA ALA A 63 3.77 -3.79 27.19
C ALA A 63 4.98 -4.65 27.62
N PHE A 64 4.84 -5.98 27.69
CA PHE A 64 5.94 -6.87 28.05
C PHE A 64 7.03 -6.82 26.97
N GLU A 65 8.23 -6.42 27.37
CA GLU A 65 9.36 -6.27 26.45
C GLU A 65 10.10 -7.60 26.29
N VAL A 66 10.21 -8.07 25.05
CA VAL A 66 10.97 -9.28 24.74
C VAL A 66 12.38 -8.92 24.27
N GLN A 67 13.38 -9.28 25.08
CA GLN A 67 14.78 -8.98 24.79
C GLN A 67 15.36 -9.90 23.70
N ASN A 68 15.30 -9.47 22.43
CA ASN A 68 15.99 -10.09 21.27
C ASN A 68 15.88 -11.62 21.14
N ASP A 69 14.82 -12.23 21.71
CA ASP A 69 14.56 -13.65 21.63
C ASP A 69 13.30 -13.88 20.80
N THR A 70 13.51 -14.29 19.54
CA THR A 70 12.43 -14.55 18.59
C THR A 70 11.47 -15.63 19.10
N THR A 71 11.94 -16.61 19.87
CA THR A 71 11.10 -17.68 20.43
C THR A 71 10.15 -17.10 21.46
N VAL A 72 10.69 -16.36 22.44
CA VAL A 72 9.88 -15.70 23.48
C VAL A 72 8.91 -14.70 22.87
N ALA A 73 9.31 -13.96 21.83
CA ALA A 73 8.45 -12.99 21.15
C ALA A 73 7.27 -13.69 20.47
N ASN A 74 7.52 -14.81 19.79
CA ASN A 74 6.46 -15.60 19.16
C ASN A 74 5.51 -16.22 20.21
N GLN A 75 6.05 -16.66 21.34
CA GLN A 75 5.23 -17.17 22.45
C GLN A 75 4.38 -16.06 23.07
N HIS A 76 4.94 -14.87 23.29
CA HIS A 76 4.21 -13.71 23.79
C HIS A 76 3.08 -13.30 22.83
N ALA A 77 3.37 -13.19 21.54
CA ALA A 77 2.39 -12.90 20.50
C ALA A 77 1.22 -13.89 20.47
N ALA A 78 1.51 -15.19 20.63
CA ALA A 78 0.47 -16.23 20.68
C ALA A 78 -0.45 -16.07 21.91
N ILE A 79 0.10 -15.64 23.06
CA ILE A 79 -0.69 -15.30 24.24
C ILE A 79 -1.57 -14.08 23.96
N LEU A 80 -1.01 -13.01 23.39
CA LEU A 80 -1.78 -11.81 23.04
C LEU A 80 -2.93 -12.12 22.08
N LEU A 81 -2.71 -12.98 21.07
CA LEU A 81 -3.78 -13.46 20.18
C LEU A 81 -4.86 -14.24 20.94
N THR A 82 -4.46 -15.10 21.88
CA THR A 82 -5.43 -15.82 22.71
C THR A 82 -6.26 -14.87 23.58
N VAL A 83 -5.65 -13.80 24.09
CA VAL A 83 -6.35 -12.76 24.86
C VAL A 83 -7.31 -11.98 23.96
N LEU A 84 -6.86 -11.59 22.76
CA LEU A 84 -7.69 -10.93 21.73
C LEU A 84 -8.92 -11.77 21.37
N GLU A 85 -8.75 -13.07 21.14
CA GLU A 85 -9.86 -14.00 20.85
C GLU A 85 -10.86 -14.11 22.01
N ARG A 86 -10.38 -14.04 23.25
CA ARG A 86 -11.23 -14.22 24.45
C ARG A 86 -11.94 -12.95 24.88
N LEU A 87 -11.26 -11.81 24.85
CA LEU A 87 -11.79 -10.52 25.32
C LEU A 87 -12.51 -9.75 24.21
N GLY A 88 -12.26 -10.12 22.96
CA GLY A 88 -12.81 -9.46 21.79
C GLY A 88 -11.96 -8.26 21.35
N ASP A 89 -12.13 -7.94 20.07
CA ASP A 89 -11.39 -6.91 19.35
C ASP A 89 -11.56 -5.51 19.97
N GLU A 90 -12.79 -5.10 20.33
CA GLU A 90 -13.04 -3.77 20.89
C GLU A 90 -12.32 -3.53 22.22
N THR A 91 -12.37 -4.52 23.12
CA THR A 91 -11.70 -4.46 24.43
C THR A 91 -10.18 -4.40 24.24
N PHE A 92 -9.64 -5.23 23.36
CA PHE A 92 -8.21 -5.27 23.05
C PHE A 92 -7.76 -3.92 22.47
N ALA A 93 -8.49 -3.40 21.49
CA ALA A 93 -8.25 -2.11 20.85
C ALA A 93 -8.22 -0.97 21.87
N GLN A 94 -9.18 -0.94 22.79
CA GLN A 94 -9.24 0.09 23.84
C GLN A 94 -7.97 0.07 24.72
N GLN A 95 -7.49 -1.11 25.11
CA GLN A 95 -6.29 -1.22 25.95
C GLN A 95 -5.02 -0.88 25.18
N LEU A 96 -4.87 -1.39 23.96
CA LEU A 96 -3.75 -1.07 23.07
C LEU A 96 -3.66 0.43 22.81
N GLY A 97 -4.81 1.08 22.55
CA GLY A 97 -4.89 2.49 22.20
C GLY A 97 -4.63 3.45 23.35
N ALA A 98 -4.52 2.93 24.58
CA ALA A 98 -4.13 3.66 25.78
C ALA A 98 -2.61 3.63 26.04
N LEU A 99 -1.85 2.82 25.30
CA LEU A 99 -0.39 2.74 25.41
C LEU A 99 0.30 3.84 24.59
N SER A 100 1.62 4.03 24.80
CA SER A 100 2.43 4.90 23.94
C SER A 100 2.53 4.33 22.52
N GLN A 101 2.91 5.17 21.55
CA GLN A 101 3.09 4.74 20.16
C GLN A 101 4.14 3.63 20.00
N ASP A 102 5.19 3.63 20.82
CA ASP A 102 6.24 2.60 20.77
C ASP A 102 5.70 1.23 21.17
N TYR A 103 4.92 1.15 22.25
CA TYR A 103 4.29 -0.11 22.68
C TYR A 103 3.19 -0.57 21.72
N GLN A 104 2.42 0.37 21.16
CA GLN A 104 1.44 0.07 20.11
C GLN A 104 2.11 -0.59 18.90
N LYS A 105 3.25 -0.04 18.47
CA LYS A 105 4.05 -0.57 17.36
C LYS A 105 4.61 -1.95 17.68
N GLN A 106 5.19 -2.16 18.87
CA GLN A 106 5.74 -3.45 19.27
C GLN A 106 4.66 -4.55 19.30
N ALA A 107 3.55 -4.30 20.00
CA ALA A 107 2.44 -5.25 20.07
C ALA A 107 1.90 -5.60 18.69
N TRP A 108 1.86 -4.60 17.80
CA TRP A 108 1.44 -4.81 16.42
C TRP A 108 2.42 -5.70 15.63
N GLU A 109 3.74 -5.49 15.74
CA GLU A 109 4.75 -6.29 15.04
C GLU A 109 4.68 -7.77 15.48
N GLU A 110 4.41 -8.00 16.75
CA GLU A 110 4.24 -9.32 17.33
C GLU A 110 2.95 -10.01 16.84
N LEU A 111 1.81 -9.31 16.91
CA LEU A 111 0.52 -9.82 16.45
C LEU A 111 0.51 -10.10 14.95
N ASP A 112 1.05 -9.19 14.14
CA ASP A 112 1.13 -9.33 12.69
C ASP A 112 1.97 -10.55 12.29
N ARG A 113 3.12 -10.75 12.95
CA ARG A 113 3.99 -11.91 12.74
C ARG A 113 3.25 -13.21 13.06
N ALA A 114 2.57 -13.27 14.21
CA ALA A 114 1.85 -14.47 14.63
C ALA A 114 0.62 -14.78 13.76
N LEU A 115 -0.07 -13.76 13.25
CA LEU A 115 -1.19 -13.93 12.31
C LEU A 115 -0.71 -14.31 10.90
N SER A 116 0.39 -13.72 10.43
CA SER A 116 0.99 -14.03 9.13
C SER A 116 1.40 -15.50 9.04
N ALA A 117 1.94 -16.07 10.13
CA ALA A 117 2.23 -17.50 10.22
C ALA A 117 0.99 -18.40 10.07
N GLN A 118 -0.21 -17.86 10.26
CA GLN A 118 -1.50 -18.55 10.08
C GLN A 118 -2.20 -18.19 8.76
N GLY A 119 -1.56 -17.40 7.88
CA GLY A 119 -2.18 -16.87 6.66
C GLY A 119 -3.31 -15.87 6.93
N LYS A 120 -3.30 -15.20 8.09
CA LYS A 120 -4.26 -14.17 8.50
C LYS A 120 -3.59 -12.81 8.57
N SER A 121 -4.39 -11.75 8.64
CA SER A 121 -3.92 -10.37 8.86
C SER A 121 -4.66 -9.75 10.02
N LEU A 122 -4.03 -8.83 10.77
CA LEU A 122 -4.71 -8.12 11.86
C LEU A 122 -5.92 -7.34 11.36
N ARG A 123 -5.84 -6.79 10.14
CA ARG A 123 -6.94 -6.11 9.45
C ARG A 123 -8.21 -6.95 9.36
N THR A 124 -8.08 -8.22 8.96
CA THR A 124 -9.23 -9.11 8.78
C THR A 124 -9.65 -9.78 10.08
N PHE A 125 -8.70 -10.00 10.98
CA PHE A 125 -8.93 -10.74 12.22
C PHE A 125 -9.45 -9.84 13.37
N ALA A 126 -8.93 -8.62 13.48
CA ALA A 126 -9.25 -7.66 14.54
C ALA A 126 -9.27 -6.21 14.01
N PRO A 127 -10.35 -5.83 13.28
CA PRO A 127 -10.47 -4.52 12.62
C PRO A 127 -10.39 -3.30 13.56
N ALA A 128 -10.94 -3.37 14.77
CA ALA A 128 -10.87 -2.28 15.75
C ALA A 128 -9.45 -2.10 16.28
N THR A 129 -8.75 -3.19 16.55
CA THR A 129 -7.35 -3.20 16.97
C THR A 129 -6.46 -2.62 15.88
N TRP A 130 -6.70 -3.00 14.62
CA TRP A 130 -6.03 -2.38 13.47
C TRP A 130 -6.24 -0.87 13.43
N LYS A 131 -7.48 -0.38 13.62
CA LYS A 131 -7.80 1.06 13.57
C LYS A 131 -7.13 1.90 14.63
N VAL A 132 -6.87 1.32 15.80
CA VAL A 132 -6.16 2.02 16.89
C VAL A 132 -4.76 2.45 16.48
N LEU A 133 -4.15 1.70 15.58
CA LEU A 133 -2.77 1.87 15.14
C LEU A 133 -2.64 2.84 13.97
N ILE A 134 -3.77 3.18 13.35
CA ILE A 134 -3.86 4.25 12.36
C ILE A 134 -3.70 5.56 13.15
N HIS A 135 -2.64 6.30 12.80
CA HIS A 135 -2.28 7.55 13.48
C HIS A 135 -3.50 8.48 13.64
N LYS A 136 -3.75 8.94 14.86
CA LYS A 136 -4.93 9.76 15.24
C LYS A 136 -4.80 11.26 14.88
N GLY A 137 -4.01 11.58 13.86
CA GLY A 137 -3.87 12.96 13.36
C GLY A 137 -5.12 13.39 12.57
N GLU A 138 -5.13 14.62 12.06
CA GLU A 138 -6.11 15.00 11.04
C GLU A 138 -5.73 14.35 9.69
N PRO A 139 -6.69 13.79 8.92
CA PRO A 139 -6.41 13.26 7.59
C PRO A 139 -5.78 14.33 6.69
N VAL A 140 -4.71 13.97 6.00
CA VAL A 140 -4.01 14.85 5.05
C VAL A 140 -4.52 14.57 3.65
N SER A 141 -4.59 15.60 2.80
CA SER A 141 -4.94 15.45 1.39
C SER A 141 -3.80 14.87 0.56
N PHE A 142 -4.13 13.92 -0.31
CA PHE A 142 -3.26 13.34 -1.31
C PHE A 142 -3.90 13.49 -2.69
N LEU A 143 -3.13 13.96 -3.66
CA LEU A 143 -3.48 13.91 -5.08
C LEU A 143 -2.52 12.93 -5.76
N GLY A 144 -3.04 12.09 -6.65
CA GLY A 144 -2.22 11.07 -7.29
C GLY A 144 -2.98 10.20 -8.27
N LEU A 145 -2.29 9.16 -8.74
CA LEU A 145 -2.87 8.10 -9.55
C LEU A 145 -3.21 6.91 -8.67
N TYR A 146 -4.49 6.52 -8.68
CA TYR A 146 -4.97 5.31 -8.04
C TYR A 146 -5.14 4.20 -9.07
N LYS A 147 -4.60 3.02 -8.80
CA LYS A 147 -4.78 1.80 -9.57
C LYS A 147 -5.36 0.73 -8.66
N ALA A 148 -6.24 -0.11 -9.17
CA ALA A 148 -6.71 -1.28 -8.43
C ALA A 148 -6.73 -2.53 -9.30
N ASP A 149 -6.39 -3.65 -8.68
CA ASP A 149 -6.66 -4.99 -9.16
C ASP A 149 -7.66 -5.70 -8.21
N ASP A 150 -7.87 -7.00 -8.41
CA ASP A 150 -8.82 -7.79 -7.60
C ASP A 150 -8.37 -7.96 -6.13
N LEU A 151 -7.09 -7.73 -5.82
CA LEU A 151 -6.47 -8.04 -4.53
C LEU A 151 -6.07 -6.78 -3.76
N HIS A 152 -5.56 -5.76 -4.45
CA HIS A 152 -4.96 -4.56 -3.83
C HIS A 152 -5.22 -3.29 -4.66
N GLY A 153 -5.38 -2.17 -3.95
CA GLY A 153 -5.29 -0.84 -4.54
C GLY A 153 -3.89 -0.26 -4.29
N THR A 154 -3.39 0.53 -5.21
CA THR A 154 -2.12 1.26 -5.10
C THR A 154 -2.32 2.72 -5.44
N PHE A 155 -1.49 3.58 -4.86
CA PHE A 155 -1.55 5.02 -5.07
C PHE A 155 -0.15 5.57 -5.32
N MET A 156 0.03 6.32 -6.39
CA MET A 156 1.26 7.03 -6.73
C MET A 156 1.02 8.52 -6.58
N GLN A 157 1.77 9.18 -5.70
CA GLN A 157 1.53 10.57 -5.32
C GLN A 157 2.08 11.57 -6.34
N CYS A 158 1.30 12.61 -6.68
CA CYS A 158 1.76 13.68 -7.54
C CYS A 158 3.01 14.37 -6.97
N GLY A 159 3.97 14.70 -7.84
CA GLY A 159 5.22 15.36 -7.46
C GLY A 159 6.20 14.46 -6.67
N GLN A 160 5.85 13.19 -6.45
CA GLN A 160 6.70 12.19 -5.82
C GLN A 160 6.47 10.83 -6.51
N GLU A 161 7.00 10.67 -7.72
CA GLU A 161 6.77 9.49 -8.58
C GLU A 161 7.28 8.18 -7.96
N ASP A 162 8.26 8.27 -7.06
CA ASP A 162 8.79 7.17 -6.27
C ASP A 162 8.00 6.91 -4.97
N ALA A 163 7.03 7.78 -4.64
CA ALA A 163 6.13 7.60 -3.50
C ALA A 163 4.91 6.77 -3.89
N ARG A 164 5.10 5.44 -3.90
CA ARG A 164 4.03 4.47 -4.11
C ARG A 164 3.53 3.92 -2.78
N TYR A 165 2.23 3.81 -2.64
CA TYR A 165 1.56 3.32 -1.45
C TYR A 165 0.65 2.15 -1.78
N VAL A 166 0.63 1.14 -0.91
CA VAL A 166 -0.46 0.17 -0.89
C VAL A 166 -1.63 0.82 -0.17
N THR A 167 -2.79 0.86 -0.81
CA THR A 167 -3.95 1.56 -0.26
C THR A 167 -4.82 0.66 0.59
N TYR A 168 -5.46 1.26 1.58
CA TYR A 168 -6.53 0.67 2.35
C TYR A 168 -7.72 1.62 2.34
N ASP A 169 -8.84 1.20 1.73
CA ASP A 169 -10.04 2.02 1.58
C ASP A 169 -11.01 1.83 2.76
N GLU A 170 -10.98 2.73 3.75
CA GLU A 170 -11.96 2.74 4.85
C GLU A 170 -13.32 3.30 4.43
N THR A 171 -13.38 4.03 3.31
CA THR A 171 -14.65 4.52 2.78
C THR A 171 -15.51 3.36 2.26
N GLY A 172 -14.85 2.25 1.90
CA GLY A 172 -15.46 1.09 1.27
C GLY A 172 -16.15 1.43 -0.06
N ALA A 173 -15.88 2.59 -0.65
CA ALA A 173 -16.55 3.10 -1.85
C ALA A 173 -15.60 3.32 -3.03
N LEU A 174 -14.29 3.39 -2.79
CA LEU A 174 -13.30 3.75 -3.81
C LEU A 174 -13.29 2.73 -4.94
N GLN A 175 -13.22 1.43 -4.60
CA GLN A 175 -13.21 0.36 -5.61
C GLN A 175 -14.48 0.37 -6.47
N ARG A 176 -15.65 0.55 -5.85
CA ARG A 176 -16.92 0.63 -6.59
C ARG A 176 -16.96 1.83 -7.52
N ASN A 177 -16.43 2.97 -7.08
CA ASN A 177 -16.41 4.16 -7.90
C ASN A 177 -15.36 4.07 -9.03
N TYR A 178 -14.21 3.45 -8.76
CA TYR A 178 -13.18 3.13 -9.75
C TYR A 178 -13.76 2.31 -10.91
N ILE A 179 -14.49 1.22 -10.61
CA ILE A 179 -15.18 0.38 -11.61
C ILE A 179 -16.27 1.17 -12.37
N ARG A 180 -16.91 2.17 -11.75
CA ARG A 180 -17.93 2.98 -12.42
C ARG A 180 -17.35 4.00 -13.37
N ILE A 181 -16.20 4.57 -13.02
CA ILE A 181 -15.50 5.58 -13.83
C ILE A 181 -14.92 4.94 -15.09
N LEU A 182 -14.30 3.77 -14.92
CA LEU A 182 -13.73 3.02 -16.02
C LEU A 182 -14.78 2.00 -16.50
N ARG A 183 -15.49 2.28 -17.60
CA ARG A 183 -16.57 1.40 -18.07
C ARG A 183 -16.14 -0.05 -18.33
N ASN A 184 -14.89 -0.27 -18.74
CA ASN A 184 -14.26 -1.58 -18.96
C ASN A 184 -12.73 -1.47 -18.77
N PRO A 185 -12.24 -1.42 -17.52
CA PRO A 185 -10.83 -1.26 -17.24
C PRO A 185 -10.08 -2.56 -17.53
N TYR A 186 -8.84 -2.44 -17.99
CA TYR A 186 -7.89 -3.53 -17.85
C TYR A 186 -7.33 -3.54 -16.40
N PRO A 187 -6.83 -4.68 -15.89
CA PRO A 187 -6.28 -4.76 -14.54
C PRO A 187 -5.18 -3.70 -14.29
N GLY A 188 -5.34 -2.91 -13.22
CA GLY A 188 -4.35 -1.88 -12.86
C GLY A 188 -4.37 -0.61 -13.72
N GLN A 189 -5.46 -0.32 -14.45
CA GLN A 189 -5.64 0.98 -15.11
C GLN A 189 -5.67 2.13 -14.10
N SER A 190 -5.04 3.27 -14.42
CA SER A 190 -5.01 4.42 -13.49
C SER A 190 -6.25 5.31 -13.60
N ILE A 191 -6.71 5.81 -12.46
CA ILE A 191 -7.56 7.01 -12.36
C ILE A 191 -6.81 8.11 -11.61
N VAL A 192 -7.21 9.36 -11.81
CA VAL A 192 -6.78 10.47 -10.96
C VAL A 192 -7.67 10.49 -9.73
N ALA A 193 -7.05 10.58 -8.55
CA ALA A 193 -7.75 10.59 -7.28
C ALA A 193 -7.19 11.68 -6.35
N GLU A 194 -8.10 12.49 -5.83
CA GLU A 194 -7.90 13.36 -4.68
C GLU A 194 -8.61 12.72 -3.49
N ILE A 195 -7.83 12.37 -2.47
CA ILE A 195 -8.32 11.64 -1.30
C ILE A 195 -7.76 12.28 -0.03
N LYS A 196 -8.39 12.00 1.12
CA LYS A 196 -7.76 12.26 2.42
C LYS A 196 -7.51 10.98 3.17
N GLY A 197 -6.45 10.98 3.97
CA GLY A 197 -6.02 9.79 4.66
C GLY A 197 -4.77 9.97 5.50
N TYR A 198 -4.18 8.83 5.84
CA TYR A 198 -2.93 8.76 6.59
C TYR A 198 -1.93 7.91 5.82
N SER A 199 -0.73 8.45 5.60
CA SER A 199 0.40 7.63 5.21
C SER A 199 0.99 7.02 6.48
N LEU A 200 1.07 5.69 6.50
CA LEU A 200 1.68 4.96 7.59
C LEU A 200 2.96 4.33 7.06
N PRO A 201 4.08 4.41 7.81
CA PRO A 201 5.22 3.62 7.47
C PRO A 201 4.80 2.16 7.44
N TYR A 202 5.53 1.39 6.66
CA TYR A 202 5.38 -0.05 6.70
C TYR A 202 5.62 -0.53 8.14
N PHE A 203 4.62 -1.20 8.69
CA PHE A 203 4.81 -1.98 9.89
C PHE A 203 4.76 -3.45 9.43
N GLY A 204 5.67 -4.34 9.90
CA GLY A 204 5.39 -5.79 9.87
C GLY A 204 6.38 -6.81 9.41
N SER A 205 5.82 -8.01 9.18
CA SER A 205 6.44 -9.13 8.47
C SER A 205 6.01 -9.27 7.00
N LEU A 206 4.89 -8.65 6.59
CA LEU A 206 4.42 -8.45 5.21
C LEU A 206 5.41 -7.71 4.27
N SER A 207 6.37 -8.36 3.63
CA SER A 207 7.28 -7.66 2.70
C SER A 207 6.51 -6.81 1.67
N LEU A 208 6.71 -5.48 1.69
CA LEU A 208 6.20 -4.64 0.60
C LEU A 208 6.95 -5.00 -0.68
N PRO A 209 6.29 -4.97 -1.84
CA PRO A 209 7.00 -5.02 -3.10
C PRO A 209 8.02 -3.87 -3.18
N ASP A 210 9.11 -4.11 -3.89
CA ASP A 210 10.12 -3.07 -4.12
C ASP A 210 9.48 -1.80 -4.71
N GLY A 211 9.90 -0.63 -4.23
CA GLY A 211 9.41 0.67 -4.69
C GLY A 211 8.17 1.22 -3.96
N PHE A 212 7.62 0.51 -2.97
CA PHE A 212 6.54 1.03 -2.11
C PHE A 212 7.09 1.66 -0.82
N ARG A 213 6.60 2.86 -0.48
CA ARG A 213 6.99 3.60 0.74
C ARG A 213 6.21 3.19 2.00
N GLY A 214 5.03 2.61 1.84
CA GLY A 214 4.17 2.27 2.98
C GLY A 214 2.72 2.03 2.59
N PHE A 215 1.85 2.16 3.60
CA PHE A 215 0.40 2.09 3.42
C PHE A 215 -0.20 3.49 3.35
N LEU A 216 -1.27 3.63 2.58
CA LEU A 216 -2.12 4.81 2.56
C LEU A 216 -3.53 4.40 2.97
N VAL A 217 -3.90 4.75 4.20
CA VAL A 217 -5.26 4.56 4.71
C VAL A 217 -6.12 5.71 4.20
N ILE A 218 -7.09 5.39 3.35
CA ILE A 218 -8.00 6.34 2.72
C ILE A 218 -9.27 6.44 3.56
N THR A 219 -9.51 7.61 4.14
CA THR A 219 -10.66 7.87 5.01
C THR A 219 -11.73 8.73 4.33
N GLU A 220 -11.37 9.47 3.28
CA GLU A 220 -12.29 10.32 2.51
C GLU A 220 -11.92 10.30 1.03
N ILE A 221 -12.93 10.22 0.16
CA ILE A 221 -12.77 10.44 -1.29
C ILE A 221 -13.23 11.86 -1.58
N VAL A 222 -12.29 12.73 -1.96
CA VAL A 222 -12.60 14.13 -2.33
C VAL A 222 -13.05 14.19 -3.79
N LYS A 223 -12.25 13.62 -4.69
CA LYS A 223 -12.51 13.62 -6.13
C LYS A 223 -11.86 12.40 -6.80
N ILE A 224 -12.53 11.85 -7.81
CA ILE A 224 -11.98 10.78 -8.65
C ILE A 224 -12.46 10.99 -10.08
N GLU A 225 -11.54 10.84 -11.04
CA GLU A 225 -11.79 11.08 -12.45
C GLU A 225 -11.01 10.11 -13.32
N ALA A 226 -11.55 9.80 -14.50
CA ALA A 226 -10.78 9.09 -15.51
C ALA A 226 -9.54 9.91 -15.89
N LYS A 227 -8.38 9.24 -15.93
CA LYS A 227 -7.11 9.86 -16.29
C LYS A 227 -7.15 10.33 -17.75
N ASN A 228 -6.64 11.53 -17.99
CA ASN A 228 -6.40 12.11 -19.31
C ASN A 228 -5.19 13.05 -19.27
N PHE A 229 -4.73 13.50 -20.44
CA PHE A 229 -3.56 14.39 -20.53
C PHE A 229 -3.68 15.71 -19.77
N ARG A 230 -4.91 16.19 -19.46
CA ARG A 230 -5.13 17.47 -18.78
C ARG A 230 -5.16 17.36 -17.25
N ASN A 231 -5.44 16.18 -16.71
CA ASN A 231 -5.58 15.98 -15.26
C ASN A 231 -4.53 15.06 -14.64
N THR A 232 -3.76 14.33 -15.45
CA THR A 232 -2.64 13.55 -14.93
C THR A 232 -1.57 14.48 -14.36
N CYS A 233 -1.05 14.12 -13.20
CA CYS A 233 0.00 14.87 -12.50
C CYS A 233 1.33 14.11 -12.43
N ILE A 234 1.37 12.93 -13.06
CA ILE A 234 2.55 12.09 -13.18
C ILE A 234 3.07 12.27 -14.60
N PRO A 235 4.37 12.52 -14.79
CA PRO A 235 4.96 12.66 -16.11
C PRO A 235 4.66 11.48 -17.03
N PHE A 236 4.48 11.82 -18.29
CA PHE A 236 4.22 10.89 -19.37
C PHE A 236 5.10 11.26 -20.56
N ASP A 237 5.49 10.26 -21.34
CA ASP A 237 6.33 10.47 -22.51
C ASP A 237 5.51 11.03 -23.67
N LEU A 238 4.32 10.47 -23.88
CA LEU A 238 3.45 10.85 -25.00
C LEU A 238 1.97 10.66 -24.66
N TRP A 239 1.17 11.66 -24.99
CA TRP A 239 -0.26 11.50 -25.22
C TRP A 239 -0.56 11.76 -26.69
N ALA A 240 -1.19 10.81 -27.36
CA ALA A 240 -1.60 10.91 -28.75
C ALA A 240 -3.12 10.87 -28.88
N LEU A 241 -3.67 11.71 -29.74
CA LEU A 241 -5.11 11.89 -29.94
C LEU A 241 -5.42 11.87 -31.43
N GLY A 242 -6.48 11.20 -31.83
CA GLY A 242 -7.02 11.25 -33.19
C GLY A 242 -8.52 11.47 -33.22
N ASN A 243 -8.99 12.18 -34.24
CA ASN A 243 -10.40 12.58 -34.36
C ASN A 243 -11.24 11.59 -35.17
N GLU A 244 -10.67 10.95 -36.18
CA GLU A 244 -11.42 10.07 -37.08
C GLU A 244 -10.64 8.78 -37.42
N PRO A 245 -11.02 7.63 -36.83
CA PRO A 245 -11.96 7.49 -35.71
C PRO A 245 -11.44 8.21 -34.45
N PHE A 246 -12.31 8.47 -33.46
CA PHE A 246 -11.87 9.05 -32.20
C PHE A 246 -11.07 8.02 -31.40
N TRP A 247 -9.81 8.33 -31.10
CA TRP A 247 -8.96 7.46 -30.28
C TRP A 247 -7.96 8.27 -29.48
N GLN A 248 -7.45 7.67 -28.41
CA GLN A 248 -6.36 8.20 -27.62
C GLN A 248 -5.36 7.11 -27.28
N ALA A 249 -4.09 7.49 -27.17
CA ALA A 249 -3.04 6.64 -26.67
C ALA A 249 -2.19 7.39 -25.64
N GLN A 250 -1.69 6.68 -24.65
CA GLN A 250 -0.73 7.18 -23.68
C GLN A 250 0.51 6.28 -23.68
N VAL A 251 1.69 6.89 -23.55
CA VAL A 251 2.95 6.24 -23.19
C VAL A 251 3.43 6.88 -21.90
N SER A 252 3.71 6.07 -20.88
CA SER A 252 4.28 6.55 -19.62
C SER A 252 5.23 5.51 -19.02
N GLU A 253 6.51 5.86 -19.00
CA GLU A 253 7.57 5.15 -18.27
C GLU A 253 7.26 5.09 -16.77
N ALA A 254 6.89 6.22 -16.17
CA ALA A 254 6.58 6.33 -14.75
C ALA A 254 5.45 5.35 -14.33
N GLU A 255 4.44 5.19 -15.17
CA GLU A 255 3.37 4.22 -14.94
C GLU A 255 3.67 2.80 -15.45
N GLY A 256 4.72 2.64 -16.27
CA GLY A 256 5.14 1.38 -16.89
C GLY A 256 4.20 0.86 -17.98
N VAL A 257 3.44 1.74 -18.64
CA VAL A 257 2.35 1.33 -19.55
C VAL A 257 2.32 2.11 -20.87
N ILE A 258 1.88 1.42 -21.92
CA ILE A 258 1.31 2.03 -23.13
C ILE A 258 -0.18 1.67 -23.15
N GLU A 259 -1.05 2.68 -23.18
CA GLU A 259 -2.51 2.50 -23.25
C GLU A 259 -3.04 2.96 -24.61
N PHE A 260 -4.02 2.24 -25.16
CA PHE A 260 -4.76 2.64 -26.35
C PHE A 260 -6.26 2.45 -26.15
N HIS A 261 -7.04 3.49 -26.46
CA HIS A 261 -8.49 3.47 -26.37
C HIS A 261 -9.10 4.06 -27.65
N GLU A 262 -9.93 3.28 -28.33
CA GLU A 262 -10.76 3.73 -29.45
C GLU A 262 -12.18 4.02 -28.94
N LEU A 263 -12.69 5.23 -29.17
CA LEU A 263 -14.02 5.62 -28.73
C LEU A 263 -15.08 4.77 -29.43
N GLY A 264 -16.04 4.26 -28.65
CA GLY A 264 -17.09 3.37 -29.16
C GLY A 264 -16.66 1.90 -29.21
N VAL A 265 -15.39 1.60 -28.92
CA VAL A 265 -14.93 0.23 -28.64
C VAL A 265 -14.95 0.04 -27.12
N GLU A 266 -15.62 -1.02 -26.67
CA GLU A 266 -15.80 -1.31 -25.25
C GLU A 266 -14.52 -1.77 -24.54
N ARG A 267 -13.35 -1.76 -25.18
CA ARG A 267 -12.11 -2.28 -24.60
C ARG A 267 -10.98 -1.26 -24.75
N THR A 268 -10.33 -0.94 -23.63
CA THR A 268 -9.01 -0.30 -23.63
C THR A 268 -7.95 -1.39 -23.74
N LEU A 269 -6.98 -1.19 -24.62
CA LEU A 269 -5.82 -2.07 -24.74
C LEU A 269 -4.66 -1.49 -23.93
N ASN A 270 -3.91 -2.36 -23.28
CA ASN A 270 -2.72 -2.01 -22.53
C ASN A 270 -1.55 -2.88 -22.96
N PHE A 271 -0.35 -2.30 -22.90
CA PHE A 271 0.89 -2.96 -23.24
C PHE A 271 1.96 -2.54 -22.21
N PRO A 272 2.93 -3.42 -21.89
CA PRO A 272 4.09 -3.01 -21.10
C PRO A 272 4.82 -1.85 -21.77
N TYR A 273 5.31 -0.89 -20.97
CA TYR A 273 6.20 0.14 -21.46
C TYR A 273 7.49 -0.47 -22.04
N VAL A 274 7.91 0.05 -23.18
CA VAL A 274 9.18 -0.24 -23.83
C VAL A 274 9.78 1.11 -24.23
N PRO A 275 11.06 1.39 -23.91
CA PRO A 275 11.71 2.64 -24.31
C PRO A 275 11.63 2.88 -25.82
N MET A 276 11.54 4.15 -26.20
CA MET A 276 11.50 4.56 -27.60
C MET A 276 12.80 4.18 -28.31
N VAL A 277 12.68 3.71 -29.56
CA VAL A 277 13.81 3.52 -30.46
C VAL A 277 13.81 4.66 -31.47
N GLU A 278 14.89 5.43 -31.49
CA GLU A 278 15.08 6.49 -32.47
C GLU A 278 15.50 5.92 -33.83
N THR A 279 14.92 6.48 -34.89
CA THR A 279 15.33 6.25 -36.28
C THR A 279 15.68 7.57 -36.93
N ASP A 280 16.23 7.55 -38.15
CA ASP A 280 16.56 8.78 -38.90
C ASP A 280 15.34 9.69 -39.16
N SER A 281 14.10 9.19 -39.00
CA SER A 281 12.88 9.89 -39.40
C SER A 281 11.77 9.95 -38.35
N ALA A 282 11.86 9.16 -37.28
CA ALA A 282 10.81 9.06 -36.27
C ALA A 282 11.32 8.33 -35.02
N GLY A 283 10.73 8.65 -33.86
CA GLY A 283 10.81 7.82 -32.67
C GLY A 283 9.75 6.72 -32.70
N ILE A 284 10.10 5.50 -32.30
CA ILE A 284 9.20 4.33 -32.37
C ILE A 284 9.04 3.68 -31.01
N TYR A 285 7.79 3.58 -30.55
CA TYR A 285 7.38 2.69 -29.45
C TYR A 285 6.75 1.43 -30.03
N ALA A 286 7.21 0.25 -29.62
CA ALA A 286 6.62 -1.01 -30.04
C ALA A 286 6.51 -1.97 -28.85
N SER A 287 5.34 -2.57 -28.67
CA SER A 287 5.08 -3.47 -27.55
C SER A 287 4.05 -4.54 -27.90
N VAL A 288 4.08 -5.63 -27.14
CA VAL A 288 3.15 -6.76 -27.26
C VAL A 288 2.61 -7.07 -25.88
N ASN A 289 1.30 -7.18 -25.74
CA ASN A 289 0.68 -7.65 -24.52
C ASN A 289 0.92 -9.17 -24.41
N PRO A 290 1.66 -9.65 -23.39
CA PRO A 290 2.01 -11.06 -23.28
C PRO A 290 0.83 -11.97 -22.95
N GLU A 291 -0.25 -11.43 -22.38
CA GLU A 291 -1.43 -12.19 -21.98
C GLU A 291 -2.40 -12.39 -23.15
N THR A 292 -2.57 -11.36 -23.98
CA THR A 292 -3.57 -11.36 -25.05
C THR A 292 -2.98 -11.56 -26.44
N GLY A 293 -1.68 -11.32 -26.61
CA GLY A 293 -1.01 -11.31 -27.91
C GLY A 293 -1.30 -10.07 -28.77
N ASP A 294 -2.05 -9.10 -28.23
CA ASP A 294 -2.28 -7.81 -28.90
C ASP A 294 -0.93 -7.10 -29.10
N ASN A 295 -0.77 -6.39 -30.22
CA ASN A 295 0.44 -5.63 -30.53
C ASN A 295 0.12 -4.16 -30.87
N ILE A 296 1.09 -3.31 -30.56
CA ILE A 296 1.07 -1.88 -30.84
C ILE A 296 2.42 -1.42 -31.38
N GLU A 297 2.37 -0.52 -32.36
CA GLU A 297 3.51 0.25 -32.85
C GLU A 297 3.07 1.71 -32.97
N LEU A 298 3.76 2.64 -32.31
CA LEU A 298 3.55 4.08 -32.43
C LEU A 298 4.79 4.71 -33.04
N GLN A 299 4.61 5.43 -34.14
CA GLN A 299 5.62 6.24 -34.79
C GLN A 299 5.34 7.71 -34.47
N VAL A 300 6.32 8.38 -33.88
CA VAL A 300 6.29 9.79 -33.46
C VAL A 300 7.18 10.58 -34.40
N LEU A 301 6.58 11.43 -35.23
CA LEU A 301 7.28 12.32 -36.14
C LEU A 301 7.31 13.73 -35.53
N ASP A 302 8.48 14.37 -35.49
CA ASP A 302 8.65 15.78 -35.10
C ASP A 302 8.17 16.72 -36.23
N GLU A 303 6.89 16.59 -36.57
CA GLU A 303 6.16 17.37 -37.55
C GLU A 303 4.94 18.03 -36.87
N PRO A 304 4.75 19.35 -36.98
CA PRO A 304 3.59 20.03 -36.43
C PRO A 304 2.29 19.39 -36.91
N CYS A 305 1.39 19.12 -35.96
CA CYS A 305 0.10 18.51 -36.21
C CYS A 305 -1.01 19.46 -35.75
N GLY A 306 -2.00 19.68 -36.62
CA GLY A 306 -3.17 20.49 -36.30
C GLY A 306 -4.38 19.60 -36.07
N ASP A 307 -5.07 19.81 -34.96
CA ASP A 307 -6.42 19.26 -34.78
C ASP A 307 -7.40 20.09 -35.62
N SER A 308 -7.91 19.48 -36.69
CA SER A 308 -8.84 20.10 -37.63
C SER A 308 -10.15 20.59 -37.01
N MET A 309 -10.46 20.20 -35.77
CA MET A 309 -11.70 20.52 -35.06
C MET A 309 -11.52 21.52 -33.92
N SER A 310 -10.29 21.73 -33.42
CA SER A 310 -10.06 22.59 -32.24
C SER A 310 -9.01 23.70 -32.44
N ASP A 311 -8.45 23.85 -33.64
CA ASP A 311 -7.34 24.77 -33.98
C ASP A 311 -6.09 24.61 -33.09
N ASN A 312 -6.05 23.57 -32.24
CA ASN A 312 -4.92 23.26 -31.39
C ASN A 312 -3.76 22.74 -32.25
N LYS A 313 -2.58 23.29 -31.97
CA LYS A 313 -1.32 22.85 -32.58
C LYS A 313 -0.58 21.98 -31.59
N TYR A 314 -0.17 20.82 -32.08
CA TYR A 314 0.62 19.84 -31.36
C TYR A 314 1.98 19.74 -32.05
N ARG A 315 3.01 19.44 -31.28
CA ARG A 315 4.37 19.33 -31.79
C ARG A 315 4.55 18.13 -32.70
N PHE A 316 3.90 17.01 -32.36
CA PHE A 316 4.14 15.74 -33.02
C PHE A 316 2.96 15.30 -33.86
N LYS A 317 3.28 14.64 -34.97
CA LYS A 317 2.35 13.81 -35.73
C LYS A 317 2.60 12.36 -35.37
N VAL A 318 1.52 11.63 -35.11
CA VAL A 318 1.59 10.25 -34.63
C VAL A 318 0.88 9.32 -35.60
N VAL A 319 1.54 8.21 -35.93
CA VAL A 319 0.93 7.07 -36.62
C VAL A 319 0.98 5.89 -35.69
N ILE A 320 -0.17 5.33 -35.36
CA ILE A 320 -0.28 4.15 -34.49
C ILE A 320 -0.84 2.98 -35.28
N LYS A 321 -0.26 1.80 -35.10
CA LYS A 321 -0.74 0.54 -35.65
C LYS A 321 -1.03 -0.41 -34.51
N VAL A 322 -2.29 -0.78 -34.35
CA VAL A 322 -2.77 -1.70 -33.32
C VAL A 322 -3.36 -2.92 -34.00
N ASN A 323 -2.82 -4.12 -33.74
CA ASN A 323 -3.31 -5.37 -34.33
C ASN A 323 -3.49 -5.29 -35.86
N GLY A 324 -2.60 -4.58 -36.55
CA GLY A 324 -2.67 -4.36 -37.99
C GLY A 324 -3.52 -3.17 -38.46
N LYS A 325 -4.42 -2.62 -37.63
CA LYS A 325 -5.23 -1.42 -37.95
C LYS A 325 -4.41 -0.16 -37.70
N SER A 326 -4.39 0.75 -38.66
CA SER A 326 -3.63 2.00 -38.58
C SER A 326 -4.52 3.19 -38.23
N PHE A 327 -4.00 4.09 -37.39
CA PHE A 327 -4.63 5.34 -37.04
C PHE A 327 -3.61 6.49 -37.11
N ARG A 328 -4.11 7.71 -37.30
CA ARG A 328 -3.31 8.92 -37.43
C ARG A 328 -3.85 9.98 -36.48
N GLY A 329 -2.95 10.74 -35.88
CA GLY A 329 -3.29 11.71 -34.86
C GLY A 329 -2.16 12.68 -34.55
N CYS A 330 -2.37 13.48 -33.51
CA CYS A 330 -1.41 14.44 -33.01
C CYS A 330 -0.90 13.99 -31.63
N GLY A 331 0.35 14.30 -31.32
CA GLY A 331 1.00 13.93 -30.06
C GLY A 331 1.51 15.14 -29.29
N LEU A 332 1.49 15.04 -27.97
CA LEU A 332 2.11 15.97 -27.04
C LEU A 332 2.87 15.23 -25.94
N THR A 333 3.90 15.85 -25.38
CA THR A 333 4.61 15.34 -24.21
C THR A 333 4.15 16.05 -22.93
N TYR A 334 4.65 15.61 -21.77
CA TYR A 334 4.37 16.29 -20.50
C TYR A 334 4.93 17.71 -20.48
N GLU A 335 6.10 17.94 -21.08
CA GLU A 335 6.77 19.24 -21.19
C GLU A 335 5.98 20.24 -22.05
N ASP A 336 5.27 19.75 -23.07
CA ASP A 336 4.39 20.60 -23.89
C ASP A 336 3.26 21.23 -23.05
N LEU A 337 2.80 20.55 -21.99
CA LEU A 337 1.76 21.04 -21.06
C LEU A 337 2.34 21.77 -19.84
N HIS A 338 3.56 21.42 -19.44
CA HIS A 338 4.24 21.95 -18.26
C HIS A 338 5.62 22.50 -18.67
N PRO A 339 5.67 23.59 -19.46
CA PRO A 339 6.93 24.14 -19.90
C PRO A 339 7.78 24.52 -18.68
N PRO A 340 9.10 24.21 -18.69
CA PRO A 340 9.97 24.58 -17.60
C PRO A 340 9.88 26.09 -17.35
N LYS A 341 9.89 26.49 -16.08
CA LYS A 341 9.97 27.91 -15.74
C LYS A 341 11.25 28.47 -16.38
N PRO A 342 11.21 29.67 -17.00
CA PRO A 342 12.41 30.29 -17.51
C PRO A 342 13.42 30.39 -16.36
N GLU A 343 14.65 29.92 -16.60
CA GLU A 343 15.75 30.07 -15.65
C GLU A 343 15.87 31.57 -15.33
N GLU A 344 15.75 31.93 -14.05
CA GLU A 344 16.04 33.30 -13.61
C GLU A 344 17.52 33.57 -13.96
N GLU A 345 17.75 34.48 -14.91
CA GLU A 345 19.10 34.94 -15.24
C GLU A 345 19.79 35.39 -13.94
N PRO A 346 21.01 34.92 -13.65
CA PRO A 346 21.72 35.37 -12.47
C PRO A 346 21.87 36.90 -12.55
N GLU A 347 21.38 37.60 -11.53
CA GLU A 347 21.65 39.03 -11.37
C GLU A 347 23.18 39.24 -11.35
N GLU A 348 23.71 39.89 -12.40
CA GLU A 348 25.13 40.22 -12.56
C GLU A 348 25.68 41.19 -11.49
#